data_AF-A0A2W4EW86-F1
#
_entry.id   AF-A0A2W4EW86-F1
#
_cell.length_a   1.000
_cell.length_b   1.000
_cell.length_c   1.000
_cell.angle_alpha   90.00
_cell.angle_beta   90.00
_cell.angle_gamma   90.00
#
_symmetry.space_group_name_H-M   'P 1'
#
loop_
_entity.id
_entity.type
_entity.pdbx_description
1 polymer ?
#
loop_
_entity_poly.entity_id
_entity_poly.type
_entity_poly.pdbx_seq_one_letter_code
_entity_poly.pdbx_strand_id
1 'polypeptide(L)'
;MTSALSQELLDLRASIDNIDAVLVHILAERFRCTKAVGALKATARLPSTDPDREKEQVNRLRLLALSSGLDPDFAEKFLTVIIEEVIGHHETIAFNERNRA
;
A
#
# COMPACT_ATOMS: atom_id res chain seq x y z
N MET A 1 7.95 41.92 3.51
CA MET A 1 7.19 40.80 4.12
C MET A 1 7.27 39.50 3.32
N THR A 2 8.02 39.44 2.22
CA THR A 2 8.13 38.29 1.31
C THR A 2 9.12 37.19 1.73
N SER A 3 9.90 37.35 2.81
CA SER A 3 10.96 36.40 3.20
C SER A 3 10.56 35.36 4.26
N ALA A 4 9.57 35.65 5.12
CA ALA A 4 9.17 34.73 6.19
C ALA A 4 8.20 33.65 5.68
N LEU A 5 7.22 34.04 4.85
CA LEU A 5 6.29 33.12 4.19
C LEU A 5 7.02 32.12 3.27
N SER A 6 8.11 32.55 2.62
CA SER A 6 8.94 31.66 1.81
C SER A 6 9.71 30.65 2.66
N GLN A 7 10.14 31.01 3.88
CA GLN A 7 10.88 30.09 4.74
C GLN A 7 9.97 29.03 5.36
N GLU A 8 8.81 29.43 5.90
CA GLU A 8 7.83 28.48 6.46
C GLU A 8 7.38 27.45 5.40
N LEU A 9 7.16 27.89 4.16
CA LEU A 9 6.85 26.98 3.05
C LEU A 9 7.99 26.00 2.75
N LEU A 10 9.25 26.44 2.81
CA LEU A 10 10.40 25.57 2.58
C LEU A 10 10.54 24.52 3.70
N ASP A 11 10.33 24.92 4.96
CA ASP A 11 10.42 24.03 6.11
C ASP A 11 9.31 22.96 6.09
N LEU A 12 8.09 23.34 5.69
CA LEU A 12 6.98 22.41 5.50
C LEU A 12 7.26 21.42 4.36
N ARG A 13 7.84 21.88 3.24
CA ARG A 13 8.21 21.00 2.13
C ARG A 13 9.30 20.01 2.51
N ALA A 14 10.33 20.44 3.24
CA ALA A 14 11.35 19.54 3.77
C ALA A 14 10.74 18.48 4.71
N SER A 15 9.72 18.85 5.47
CA SER A 15 8.97 17.90 6.31
C SER A 15 8.16 16.90 5.47
N ILE A 16 7.51 17.35 4.39
CA ILE A 16 6.80 16.49 3.44
C ILE A 16 7.76 15.50 2.78
N ASP A 17 8.91 15.96 2.28
CA ASP A 17 9.90 15.09 1.64
C ASP A 17 10.39 13.97 2.58
N ASN A 18 10.56 14.29 3.87
CA ASN A 18 10.91 13.29 4.89
C ASN A 18 9.79 12.27 5.13
N ILE A 19 8.52 12.72 5.15
CA ILE A 19 7.36 11.82 5.28
C ILE A 19 7.28 10.90 4.06
N ASP A 20 7.47 11.43 2.86
CA ASP A 20 7.42 10.66 1.61
C ASP A 20 8.49 9.56 1.59
N ALA A 21 9.72 9.86 2.05
CA ALA A 21 10.76 8.84 2.19
C ALA A 21 10.33 7.69 3.13
N VAL A 22 9.72 8.02 4.27
CA VAL A 22 9.20 7.02 5.22
C VAL A 22 8.07 6.19 4.57
N LEU A 23 7.14 6.84 3.86
CA LEU A 23 6.05 6.15 3.16
C LEU A 23 6.59 5.14 2.15
N VAL A 24 7.61 5.50 1.36
CA VAL A 24 8.25 4.60 0.39
C VAL A 24 8.87 3.39 1.09
N HIS A 25 9.59 3.59 2.19
CA HIS A 25 10.19 2.48 2.94
C HIS A 25 9.13 1.55 3.54
N ILE A 26 8.04 2.09 4.08
CA ILE A 26 6.92 1.29 4.61
C ILE A 26 6.23 0.50 3.50
N LEU A 27 6.01 1.11 2.34
CA LEU A 27 5.44 0.43 1.18
C LEU A 27 6.35 -0.70 0.69
N ALA A 28 7.66 -0.49 0.65
CA ALA A 28 8.62 -1.53 0.29
C ALA A 28 8.51 -2.75 1.21
N GLU A 29 8.46 -2.54 2.53
CA GLU A 29 8.26 -3.63 3.49
C GLU A 29 6.88 -4.29 3.35
N ARG A 30 5.82 -3.51 3.11
CA ARG A 30 4.49 -4.06 2.83
C ARG A 30 4.51 -4.96 1.60
N PHE A 31 5.16 -4.54 0.52
CA PHE A 31 5.30 -5.34 -0.71
C PHE A 31 6.17 -6.57 -0.52
N ARG A 32 7.21 -6.52 0.32
CA ARG A 32 7.99 -7.71 0.69
C ARG A 32 7.10 -8.75 1.36
N CYS A 33 6.26 -8.34 2.31
CA CYS A 33 5.29 -9.21 2.97
C CYS A 33 4.25 -9.78 1.99
N THR A 34 3.67 -8.96 1.12
CA THR A 34 2.66 -9.45 0.17
C THR A 34 3.24 -10.36 -0.88
N LYS A 35 4.50 -10.18 -1.31
CA LYS A 35 5.19 -11.14 -2.18
C LYS A 35 5.38 -12.50 -1.50
N ALA A 36 5.72 -12.52 -0.21
CA ALA A 36 5.78 -13.76 0.57
C ALA A 36 4.41 -14.45 0.67
N VAL A 37 3.33 -13.68 0.90
CA VAL A 37 1.95 -14.21 0.85
C VAL A 37 1.64 -14.79 -0.53
N GLY A 38 2.04 -14.11 -1.61
CA GLY A 38 1.85 -14.58 -2.98
C GLY A 38 2.55 -15.92 -3.25
N ALA A 39 3.77 -16.09 -2.76
CA ALA A 39 4.50 -17.36 -2.85
C ALA A 39 3.77 -18.48 -2.09
N LEU A 40 3.31 -18.21 -0.86
CA LEU A 40 2.54 -19.19 -0.07
C LEU A 40 1.24 -19.58 -0.77
N LYS A 41 0.50 -18.60 -1.31
CA LYS A 41 -0.72 -18.84 -2.10
C LYS A 41 -0.42 -19.69 -3.32
N ALA A 42 0.64 -19.39 -4.07
CA ALA A 42 1.02 -20.14 -5.26
C ALA A 42 1.34 -21.61 -4.94
N THR A 43 2.17 -21.88 -3.93
CA THR A 43 2.49 -23.25 -3.48
C THR A 43 1.24 -24.00 -3.02
N ALA A 44 0.33 -23.34 -2.31
CA ALA A 44 -0.94 -23.92 -1.85
C ALA A 44 -2.05 -23.95 -2.92
N ARG A 45 -1.77 -23.48 -4.15
CA ARG A 45 -2.76 -23.34 -5.26
C ARG A 45 -4.00 -22.51 -4.89
N LEU A 46 -3.82 -21.51 -4.03
CA LEU A 46 -4.85 -20.55 -3.65
C LEU A 46 -4.96 -19.40 -4.68
N PRO A 47 -6.14 -18.78 -4.82
CA PRO A 47 -6.33 -17.65 -5.72
C PRO A 47 -5.55 -16.41 -5.26
N SER A 48 -5.10 -15.60 -6.23
CA SER A 48 -4.42 -14.31 -5.99
C SER A 48 -5.33 -13.33 -5.23
N THR A 49 -6.61 -13.31 -5.58
CA THR A 49 -7.65 -12.50 -4.93
C THR A 49 -8.23 -13.18 -3.70
N ASP A 50 -8.73 -12.38 -2.77
CA ASP A 50 -9.45 -12.84 -1.58
C ASP A 50 -10.48 -11.76 -1.21
N PRO A 51 -11.70 -11.81 -1.76
CA PRO A 51 -12.69 -10.74 -1.64
C PRO A 51 -13.07 -10.41 -0.19
N ASP A 52 -13.15 -11.44 0.67
CA ASP A 52 -13.48 -11.25 2.08
C ASP A 52 -12.34 -10.54 2.80
N ARG A 53 -11.09 -10.93 2.52
CA ARG A 53 -9.91 -10.27 3.08
C ARG A 53 -9.74 -8.84 2.55
N GLU A 54 -10.03 -8.59 1.29
CA GLU A 54 -10.00 -7.26 0.68
C GLU A 54 -11.02 -6.33 1.34
N LYS A 55 -12.26 -6.80 1.54
CA LYS A 55 -13.31 -6.06 2.25
C LYS A 55 -12.94 -5.74 3.69
N GLU A 56 -12.32 -6.67 4.41
CA GLU A 56 -11.84 -6.44 5.78
C GLU A 56 -10.75 -5.35 5.82
N GLN A 57 -9.81 -5.38 4.86
CA GLN A 57 -8.75 -4.38 4.76
C GLN A 57 -9.30 -2.99 4.49
N VAL A 58 -10.28 -2.86 3.59
CA VAL A 58 -10.96 -1.58 3.30
C VAL A 58 -11.64 -1.06 4.56
N ASN A 59 -12.45 -1.87 5.22
CA ASN A 59 -13.16 -1.45 6.45
C ASN A 59 -12.19 -0.98 7.53
N ARG A 60 -11.12 -1.74 7.79
CA ARG A 60 -10.09 -1.38 8.77
C ARG A 60 -9.39 -0.08 8.39
N LEU A 61 -9.06 0.13 7.11
CA LEU A 61 -8.37 1.34 6.69
C LEU A 61 -9.25 2.58 6.77
N ARG A 62 -10.54 2.46 6.42
CA ARG A 62 -11.51 3.55 6.58
C ARG A 62 -11.60 4.02 8.04
N LEU A 63 -11.62 3.08 9.00
CA LEU A 63 -11.61 3.40 10.43
C LEU A 63 -10.30 4.09 10.86
N LEU A 64 -9.15 3.62 10.37
CA LEU A 64 -7.87 4.26 10.64
C LEU A 64 -7.80 5.68 10.08
N ALA A 65 -8.28 5.89 8.85
CA ALA A 65 -8.34 7.19 8.21
C ALA A 65 -9.16 8.18 9.05
N LEU A 66 -10.37 7.79 9.46
CA LEU A 66 -11.23 8.60 10.33
C LEU A 66 -10.52 8.98 11.64
N SER A 67 -9.88 8.02 12.31
CA SER A 67 -9.16 8.28 13.57
C SER A 67 -7.91 9.15 13.40
N SER A 68 -7.39 9.26 12.18
CA SER A 68 -6.19 10.04 11.84
C SER A 68 -6.51 11.40 11.21
N GLY A 69 -7.79 11.76 11.07
CA GLY A 69 -8.21 12.99 10.39
C GLY A 69 -8.03 12.97 8.87
N LEU A 70 -7.90 11.78 8.27
CA LEU A 70 -7.81 11.58 6.82
C LEU A 70 -9.20 11.22 6.26
N ASP A 71 -9.51 11.72 5.06
CA ASP A 71 -10.72 11.33 4.34
C ASP A 71 -10.73 9.80 4.09
N PRO A 72 -11.73 9.06 4.62
CA PRO A 72 -11.82 7.61 4.43
C PRO A 72 -11.98 7.21 2.95
N ASP A 73 -12.60 8.05 2.12
CA ASP A 73 -12.78 7.75 0.70
C ASP A 73 -11.45 7.91 -0.06
N PHE A 74 -10.62 8.87 0.33
CA PHE A 74 -9.24 8.96 -0.16
C PHE A 74 -8.40 7.76 0.28
N ALA A 75 -8.49 7.36 1.54
CA ALA A 75 -7.75 6.21 2.06
C ALA A 75 -8.13 4.90 1.34
N GLU A 76 -9.42 4.71 1.05
CA GLU A 76 -9.89 3.57 0.26
C GLU A 76 -9.33 3.60 -1.16
N LYS A 77 -9.40 4.72 -1.87
CA LYS A 77 -8.81 4.87 -3.21
C LYS A 77 -7.32 4.51 -3.22
N PHE A 78 -6.58 5.01 -2.24
CA PHE A 78 -5.16 4.69 -2.09
C PHE A 78 -4.94 3.18 -1.89
N LEU A 79 -5.71 2.54 -1.02
CA LEU A 79 -5.61 1.11 -0.79
C LEU A 79 -5.94 0.27 -2.02
N THR A 80 -6.96 0.66 -2.79
CA THR A 80 -7.36 -0.03 -4.01
C THR A 80 -6.19 -0.11 -4.99
N VAL A 81 -5.49 0.99 -5.23
CA VAL A 81 -4.28 1.02 -6.08
C VAL A 81 -3.22 0.03 -5.58
N ILE A 82 -2.99 0.01 -4.27
CA ILE A 82 -2.01 -0.89 -3.67
C ILE A 82 -2.44 -2.36 -3.78
N ILE A 83 -3.73 -2.67 -3.63
CA ILE A 83 -4.26 -4.04 -3.74
C ILE A 83 -4.16 -4.54 -5.18
N GLU A 84 -4.50 -3.73 -6.17
CA GLU A 84 -4.39 -4.06 -7.60
C GLU A 84 -2.95 -4.47 -7.95
N GLU A 85 -1.97 -3.69 -7.52
CA GLU A 85 -0.54 -3.99 -7.72
C GLU A 85 -0.13 -5.31 -7.02
N VAL A 86 -0.67 -5.58 -5.83
CA VAL A 86 -0.40 -6.84 -5.11
C VAL A 86 -0.99 -8.05 -5.85
N ILE A 87 -2.20 -7.93 -6.38
CA ILE A 87 -2.85 -9.00 -7.15
C ILE A 87 -2.01 -9.34 -8.39
N GLY A 88 -1.56 -8.34 -9.14
CA GLY A 88 -0.69 -8.55 -10.31
C GLY A 88 0.63 -9.26 -9.95
N HIS A 89 1.24 -8.93 -8.82
CA HIS A 89 2.39 -9.65 -8.30
C HIS A 89 2.08 -11.12 -7.98
N HIS A 90 0.93 -11.39 -7.35
CA HIS A 90 0.51 -12.75 -7.00
C HIS A 90 0.27 -13.60 -8.25
N GLU A 91 -0.39 -13.04 -9.26
CA GLU A 91 -0.59 -13.72 -10.55
C GLU A 91 0.73 -14.07 -11.23
N THR A 92 1.69 -13.15 -11.23
CA THR A 92 3.04 -13.37 -11.76
C THR A 92 3.77 -14.48 -11.01
N ILE A 93 3.70 -14.48 -9.67
CA ILE A 93 4.32 -15.52 -8.83
C ILE A 93 3.65 -16.87 -9.09
N ALA A 94 2.33 -16.94 -9.14
CA ALA A 94 1.58 -18.16 -9.40
C ALA A 94 1.86 -18.72 -10.82
N PHE A 95 2.00 -17.84 -11.82
CA PHE A 95 2.43 -18.24 -13.16
C PHE A 95 3.83 -18.85 -13.13
N ASN A 96 4.80 -18.19 -12.49
CA ASN A 96 6.17 -18.70 -12.41
C ASN A 96 6.26 -20.03 -11.66
N GLU A 97 5.49 -20.21 -10.57
CA GLU A 97 5.48 -21.46 -9.80
C GLU A 97 4.94 -22.64 -10.62
N ARG A 98 3.86 -22.42 -11.38
CA ARG A 98 3.30 -23.48 -12.25
C ARG A 98 4.24 -23.92 -13.38
N ASN A 99 5.14 -23.04 -13.83
CA ASN A 99 6.10 -23.32 -14.90
C ASN A 99 7.44 -23.88 -14.36
N ARG A 100 7.62 -23.95 -13.04
CA ARG A 100 8.80 -24.56 -12.39
C ARG A 100 8.60 -26.05 -12.06
N ALA A 101 7.35 -26.47 -11.90
CA ALA A 101 6.96 -27.87 -11.67
C ALA A 101 6.86 -28.65 -12.99
#